data_AF-A0A1A9LGD1-F1
#
_entry.id   AF-A0A1A9LGD1-F1
#
_cell.length_a   1.000
_cell.length_b   1.000
_cell.length_c   1.000
_cell.angle_alpha   90.00
_cell.angle_beta   90.00
_cell.angle_gamma   90.00
#
_symmetry.space_group_name_H-M   'P 1'
#
loop_
_entity.id
_entity.type
_entity.pdbx_description
1 polymer ?
#
loop_
_entity_poly.entity_id
_entity_poly.type
_entity_poly.pdbx_seq_one_letter_code
_entity_poly.pdbx_strand_id
1 'polypeptide(L)'
;MSSSDLQPLKIPSGWSVEWNLLTETDPNEENIHEFSGSSLLLLNSSLRLKAIDVSWQPEGDINGAYQLQVICLLPKFNAKSNIMEYEGIWETPELEFQTKDRLALVEKINHLLFTLQPYTDHRIMLKPGIVDESNEQIRQVLLKGLTTDVATKIMASNHKQLQDLLLEHSAVSKTMVEELALSGAGKGIRNKAKQLLHSKRFKN
;
A
#
# COMPACT_ATOMS: atom_id res chain seq x y z
N MET A 1 -7.44 -23.89 -31.51
CA MET A 1 -7.51 -22.93 -30.39
C MET A 1 -8.98 -22.65 -30.16
N SER A 2 -9.58 -23.24 -29.14
CA SER A 2 -10.92 -22.80 -28.69
C SER A 2 -10.78 -21.36 -28.23
N SER A 3 -11.51 -20.46 -28.88
CA SER A 3 -11.62 -19.06 -28.51
C SER A 3 -12.54 -18.96 -27.30
N SER A 4 -12.03 -19.24 -26.10
CA SER A 4 -12.77 -18.99 -24.87
C SER A 4 -12.92 -17.49 -24.67
N ASP A 5 -14.15 -17.03 -24.46
CA ASP A 5 -14.41 -15.61 -24.22
C ASP A 5 -13.84 -15.17 -22.86
N LEU A 6 -13.44 -13.90 -22.77
CA LEU A 6 -12.93 -13.32 -21.54
C LEU A 6 -14.07 -13.16 -20.52
N GLN A 7 -13.77 -13.42 -19.24
CA GLN A 7 -14.70 -13.29 -18.15
C GLN A 7 -15.27 -11.86 -18.06
N PRO A 8 -16.59 -11.66 -18.19
CA PRO A 8 -17.19 -10.35 -18.02
C PRO A 8 -17.01 -9.81 -16.60
N LEU A 9 -16.49 -8.58 -16.48
CA LEU A 9 -16.29 -7.85 -15.22
C LEU A 9 -16.90 -6.45 -15.29
N LYS A 10 -17.42 -5.95 -14.16
CA LYS A 10 -18.04 -4.63 -14.02
C LYS A 10 -16.96 -3.60 -13.67
N ILE A 11 -16.04 -3.32 -14.58
CA ILE A 11 -14.89 -2.42 -14.33
C ILE A 11 -15.37 -0.96 -14.32
N PRO A 12 -15.37 -0.28 -13.15
CA PRO A 12 -15.77 1.12 -13.09
C PRO A 12 -14.60 2.04 -13.50
N SER A 13 -14.90 3.31 -13.76
CA SER A 13 -13.88 4.31 -14.08
C SER A 13 -12.79 4.40 -13.01
N GLY A 14 -11.56 4.63 -13.45
CA GLY A 14 -10.39 4.72 -12.58
C GLY A 14 -9.67 3.39 -12.34
N TRP A 15 -10.09 2.32 -13.01
CA TRP A 15 -9.37 1.06 -13.13
C TRP A 15 -8.84 0.88 -14.56
N SER A 16 -7.67 0.28 -14.67
CA SER A 16 -7.02 -0.14 -15.90
C SER A 16 -6.82 -1.65 -15.88
N VAL A 17 -6.96 -2.28 -17.05
CA VAL A 17 -6.60 -3.70 -17.24
C VAL A 17 -5.15 -3.73 -17.72
N GLU A 18 -4.25 -4.23 -16.90
CA GLU A 18 -2.83 -4.37 -17.25
C GLU A 18 -2.54 -5.73 -17.88
N TRP A 19 -3.26 -6.76 -17.43
CA TRP A 19 -3.15 -8.12 -17.96
C TRP A 19 -4.50 -8.83 -17.84
N ASN A 20 -4.86 -9.63 -18.84
CA ASN A 20 -6.10 -10.42 -18.80
C ASN A 20 -6.03 -11.69 -19.66
N LEU A 21 -6.01 -12.82 -18.97
CA LEU A 21 -6.21 -14.18 -19.47
C LEU A 21 -7.37 -14.87 -18.73
N LEU A 22 -8.13 -14.15 -17.90
CA LEU A 22 -9.24 -14.72 -17.14
C LEU A 22 -10.42 -14.94 -18.08
N THR A 23 -10.68 -16.19 -18.42
CA THR A 23 -11.78 -16.62 -19.29
C THR A 23 -13.03 -16.96 -18.49
N GLU A 24 -14.18 -17.06 -19.17
CA GLU A 24 -15.44 -17.52 -18.58
C GLU A 24 -15.56 -19.03 -18.43
N THR A 25 -14.48 -19.78 -18.66
CA THR A 25 -14.42 -21.24 -18.58
C THR A 25 -13.94 -21.70 -17.22
N ASP A 26 -14.55 -22.76 -16.70
CA ASP A 26 -14.07 -23.43 -15.49
C ASP A 26 -12.90 -24.36 -15.81
N PRO A 27 -11.92 -24.51 -14.89
CA PRO A 27 -10.76 -25.38 -15.08
C PRO A 27 -11.18 -26.85 -15.10
N ASN A 28 -10.67 -27.59 -16.06
CA ASN A 28 -10.83 -29.02 -16.26
C ASN A 28 -9.54 -29.62 -16.85
N GLU A 29 -9.45 -30.95 -16.95
CA GLU A 29 -8.23 -31.63 -17.40
C GLU A 29 -7.76 -31.20 -18.80
N GLU A 30 -8.68 -30.79 -19.69
CA GLU A 30 -8.34 -30.39 -21.06
C GLU A 30 -7.77 -28.97 -21.13
N ASN A 31 -8.27 -28.05 -20.30
CA ASN A 31 -7.92 -26.62 -20.35
C ASN A 31 -7.01 -26.15 -19.20
N ILE A 32 -6.61 -27.02 -18.26
CA ILE A 32 -5.84 -26.60 -17.09
C ILE A 32 -4.50 -25.92 -17.43
N HIS A 33 -3.93 -26.25 -18.59
CA HIS A 33 -2.72 -25.62 -19.11
C HIS A 33 -2.89 -24.13 -19.44
N GLU A 34 -4.13 -23.64 -19.59
CA GLU A 34 -4.45 -22.21 -19.75
C GLU A 34 -4.45 -21.47 -18.40
N PHE A 35 -4.57 -22.20 -17.28
CA PHE A 35 -4.51 -21.68 -15.91
C PHE A 35 -3.07 -21.68 -15.40
N SER A 36 -2.21 -21.04 -16.19
CA SER A 36 -0.78 -20.97 -15.96
C SER A 36 -0.25 -19.53 -16.02
N GLY A 37 1.00 -19.33 -15.64
CA GLY A 37 1.65 -18.02 -15.53
C GLY A 37 1.48 -17.34 -14.18
N SER A 38 2.12 -16.17 -14.07
CA SER A 38 2.13 -15.38 -12.83
C SER A 38 0.78 -14.78 -12.48
N SER A 39 -0.02 -14.42 -13.50
CA SER A 39 -1.33 -13.78 -13.36
C SER A 39 -2.28 -14.20 -14.47
N LEU A 40 -3.51 -14.49 -14.11
CA LEU A 40 -4.67 -14.59 -15.01
C LEU A 40 -5.35 -13.23 -15.20
N LEU A 41 -5.31 -12.34 -14.20
CA LEU A 41 -5.86 -10.99 -14.31
C LEU A 41 -5.04 -10.04 -13.45
N LEU A 42 -4.69 -8.88 -14.00
CA LEU A 42 -4.10 -7.79 -13.24
C LEU A 42 -4.84 -6.49 -13.55
N LEU A 43 -5.50 -5.93 -12.54
CA LEU A 43 -6.20 -4.65 -12.61
C LEU A 43 -5.51 -3.63 -11.71
N ASN A 44 -5.26 -2.43 -12.22
CA ASN A 44 -4.64 -1.36 -11.46
C ASN A 44 -5.56 -0.15 -11.32
N SER A 45 -5.47 0.55 -10.20
CA SER A 45 -6.07 1.87 -10.01
C SER A 45 -5.03 2.82 -9.43
N SER A 46 -4.51 3.72 -10.26
CA SER A 46 -3.60 4.78 -9.83
C SER A 46 -4.27 5.78 -8.87
N LEU A 47 -5.58 6.00 -9.02
CA LEU A 47 -6.37 6.85 -8.12
C LEU A 47 -6.51 6.25 -6.72
N ARG A 48 -6.59 4.92 -6.62
CA ARG A 48 -6.70 4.20 -5.34
C ARG A 48 -5.35 3.73 -4.83
N LEU A 49 -4.30 3.76 -5.64
CA LEU A 49 -3.03 3.13 -5.35
C LEU A 49 -3.20 1.65 -4.97
N LYS A 50 -4.00 0.92 -5.75
CA LYS A 50 -4.31 -0.50 -5.56
C LYS A 50 -4.16 -1.28 -6.85
N ALA A 51 -3.73 -2.53 -6.73
CA ALA A 51 -3.88 -3.55 -7.75
C ALA A 51 -4.75 -4.70 -7.23
N ILE A 52 -5.46 -5.36 -8.13
CA ILE A 52 -6.10 -6.66 -7.91
C ILE A 52 -5.39 -7.62 -8.85
N ASP A 53 -4.66 -8.58 -8.27
CA ASP A 53 -4.04 -9.67 -9.00
C ASP A 53 -4.84 -10.95 -8.78
N VAL A 54 -5.00 -11.75 -9.83
CA VAL A 54 -5.58 -13.07 -9.77
C VAL A 54 -4.64 -14.03 -10.47
N SER A 55 -4.31 -15.14 -9.81
CA SER A 55 -3.56 -16.25 -10.39
C SER A 55 -4.23 -17.58 -10.07
N TRP A 56 -3.79 -18.67 -10.70
CA TRP A 56 -4.18 -20.03 -10.33
C TRP A 56 -3.00 -20.75 -9.71
N GLN A 57 -3.19 -21.32 -8.52
CA GLN A 57 -2.11 -21.96 -7.76
C GLN A 57 -2.54 -23.31 -7.16
N PRO A 58 -1.71 -24.37 -7.25
CA PRO A 58 -0.47 -24.44 -8.04
C PRO A 58 -0.73 -24.29 -9.54
N GLU A 59 0.21 -23.64 -10.23
CA GLU A 59 0.14 -23.38 -11.67
C GLU A 59 -0.12 -24.66 -12.47
N GLY A 60 -1.13 -24.64 -13.34
CA GLY A 60 -1.46 -25.79 -14.20
C GLY A 60 -1.91 -27.07 -13.48
N ASP A 61 -2.17 -27.03 -12.16
CA ASP A 61 -2.68 -28.17 -11.41
C ASP A 61 -4.21 -28.11 -11.30
N ILE A 62 -4.89 -29.16 -11.76
CA ILE A 62 -6.36 -29.26 -11.69
C ILE A 62 -6.90 -29.21 -10.26
N ASN A 63 -6.07 -29.56 -9.28
CA ASN A 63 -6.39 -29.48 -7.87
C ASN A 63 -6.10 -28.10 -7.25
N GLY A 64 -5.55 -27.17 -8.03
CA GLY A 64 -5.31 -25.80 -7.64
C GLY A 64 -6.58 -25.00 -7.36
N ALA A 65 -6.38 -23.70 -7.15
CA ALA A 65 -7.44 -22.75 -6.88
C ALA A 65 -7.03 -21.36 -7.36
N TYR A 66 -8.01 -20.51 -7.64
CA TYR A 66 -7.76 -19.10 -7.83
C TYR A 66 -7.22 -18.49 -6.53
N GLN A 67 -6.17 -17.69 -6.67
CA GLN A 67 -5.62 -16.83 -5.64
C GLN A 67 -5.84 -15.40 -6.09
N LEU A 68 -6.60 -14.64 -5.30
CA LEU A 68 -6.80 -13.21 -5.51
C LEU A 68 -6.06 -12.46 -4.42
N GLN A 69 -5.25 -11.49 -4.82
CA GLN A 69 -4.55 -10.58 -3.91
C GLN A 69 -4.88 -9.12 -4.21
N VAL A 70 -5.03 -8.31 -3.17
CA VAL A 70 -5.09 -6.85 -3.27
C VAL A 70 -3.75 -6.28 -2.85
N ILE A 71 -3.09 -5.58 -3.76
CA ILE A 71 -1.73 -5.07 -3.58
C ILE A 71 -1.76 -3.55 -3.47
N CYS A 72 -1.05 -2.99 -2.49
CA CYS A 72 -0.84 -1.54 -2.40
C CYS A 72 0.20 -1.11 -3.43
N LEU A 73 -0.07 0.00 -4.12
CA LEU A 73 0.83 0.57 -5.11
C LEU A 73 1.53 1.81 -4.54
N LEU A 74 2.83 1.91 -4.77
CA LEU A 74 3.66 3.04 -4.42
C LEU A 74 3.98 3.86 -5.66
N PRO A 75 3.55 5.14 -5.73
CA PRO A 75 3.90 5.99 -6.86
C PRO A 75 5.42 6.23 -6.89
N LYS A 76 5.98 6.22 -8.09
CA LYS A 76 7.40 6.43 -8.35
C LYS A 76 7.55 7.26 -9.62
N PHE A 77 8.02 8.49 -9.47
CA PHE A 77 8.22 9.36 -10.60
C PHE A 77 9.55 9.02 -11.28
N ASN A 78 9.48 8.60 -12.55
CA ASN A 78 10.67 8.32 -13.33
C ASN A 78 11.09 9.57 -14.10
N ALA A 79 12.21 10.18 -13.68
CA ALA A 79 12.73 11.40 -14.29
C ALA A 79 13.21 11.21 -15.74
N LYS A 80 13.58 9.99 -16.15
CA LYS A 80 14.07 9.71 -17.51
C LYS A 80 12.92 9.68 -18.52
N SER A 81 11.82 9.03 -18.16
CA SER A 81 10.63 8.89 -19.00
C SER A 81 9.58 9.98 -18.73
N ASN A 82 9.77 10.80 -17.67
CA ASN A 82 8.86 11.86 -17.24
C ASN A 82 7.41 11.37 -17.00
N ILE A 83 7.28 10.13 -16.49
CA ILE A 83 6.00 9.51 -16.17
C ILE A 83 5.96 9.05 -14.72
N MET A 84 4.74 8.96 -14.18
CA MET A 84 4.49 8.31 -12.90
C MET A 84 4.35 6.82 -13.14
N GLU A 85 5.22 6.04 -12.53
CA GLU A 85 5.17 4.59 -12.44
C GLU A 85 4.62 4.18 -11.07
N TYR A 86 4.24 2.91 -10.95
CA TYR A 86 3.64 2.36 -9.72
C TYR A 86 4.31 1.04 -9.39
N GLU A 87 4.81 0.93 -8.17
CA GLU A 87 5.53 -0.24 -7.66
C GLU A 87 4.63 -0.96 -6.64
N GLY A 88 4.36 -2.26 -6.84
CA GLY A 88 3.50 -3.04 -5.95
C GLY A 88 4.24 -3.55 -4.71
N ILE A 89 3.58 -3.51 -3.55
CA ILE A 89 4.07 -4.12 -2.30
C ILE A 89 3.54 -5.56 -2.21
N TRP A 90 4.20 -6.48 -2.91
CA TRP A 90 3.71 -7.86 -3.10
C TRP A 90 3.88 -8.74 -1.87
N GLU A 91 4.86 -8.44 -1.02
CA GLU A 91 5.21 -9.26 0.14
C GLU A 91 4.19 -9.13 1.28
N THR A 92 3.35 -8.08 1.26
CA THR A 92 2.35 -7.79 2.27
C THR A 92 1.03 -7.37 1.62
N PRO A 93 0.33 -8.30 0.94
CA PRO A 93 -0.97 -8.03 0.35
C PRO A 93 -1.94 -7.51 1.43
N GLU A 94 -2.75 -6.52 1.07
CA GLU A 94 -3.77 -5.99 1.97
C GLU A 94 -4.89 -7.02 2.20
N LEU A 95 -5.17 -7.82 1.17
CA LEU A 95 -6.19 -8.86 1.20
C LEU A 95 -5.74 -10.04 0.36
N GLU A 96 -6.03 -11.24 0.86
CA GLU A 96 -5.91 -12.49 0.13
C GLU A 96 -7.26 -13.21 0.15
N PHE A 97 -7.61 -13.82 -0.98
CA PHE A 97 -8.83 -14.60 -1.13
C PHE A 97 -8.58 -15.78 -2.06
N GLN A 98 -8.98 -16.98 -1.61
CA GLN A 98 -8.82 -18.20 -2.37
C GLN A 98 -10.19 -18.84 -2.66
N THR A 99 -10.37 -19.34 -3.88
CA THR A 99 -11.55 -20.11 -4.26
C THR A 99 -11.29 -21.04 -5.44
N LYS A 100 -12.00 -22.17 -5.51
CA LYS A 100 -12.08 -22.99 -6.73
C LYS A 100 -13.24 -22.59 -7.64
N ASP A 101 -14.22 -21.88 -7.09
CA ASP A 101 -15.40 -21.43 -7.82
C ASP A 101 -15.12 -20.09 -8.51
N ARG A 102 -15.14 -20.12 -9.84
CA ARG A 102 -14.97 -18.94 -10.70
C ARG A 102 -16.04 -17.89 -10.47
N LEU A 103 -17.30 -18.26 -10.24
CA LEU A 103 -18.37 -17.30 -10.01
C LEU A 103 -18.18 -16.58 -8.67
N ALA A 104 -17.75 -17.30 -7.64
CA ALA A 104 -17.37 -16.68 -6.36
C ALA A 104 -16.18 -15.72 -6.51
N LEU A 105 -15.18 -16.06 -7.33
CA LEU A 105 -14.07 -15.16 -7.68
C LEU A 105 -14.60 -13.89 -8.36
N VAL A 106 -15.47 -14.03 -9.37
CA VAL A 106 -16.02 -12.91 -10.14
C VAL A 106 -16.85 -11.99 -9.25
N GLU A 107 -17.65 -12.55 -8.34
CA GLU A 107 -18.37 -11.77 -7.34
C GLU A 107 -17.40 -10.97 -6.46
N LYS A 108 -16.33 -11.62 -5.99
CA LYS A 108 -15.31 -10.96 -5.15
C LYS A 108 -14.58 -9.84 -5.89
N ILE A 109 -14.14 -10.06 -7.12
CA ILE A 109 -13.49 -9.03 -7.96
C ILE A 109 -14.43 -7.85 -8.14
N ASN A 110 -15.66 -8.10 -8.58
CA ASN A 110 -16.65 -7.04 -8.81
C ASN A 110 -16.89 -6.26 -7.52
N HIS A 111 -17.08 -6.93 -6.38
CA HIS A 111 -17.24 -6.25 -5.10
C HIS A 111 -16.05 -5.32 -4.80
N LEU A 112 -14.82 -5.83 -4.89
CA LEU A 112 -13.61 -5.07 -4.59
C LEU A 112 -13.42 -3.85 -5.51
N LEU A 113 -13.76 -3.97 -6.79
CA LEU A 113 -13.68 -2.86 -7.75
C LEU A 113 -14.50 -1.63 -7.31
N PHE A 114 -15.60 -1.84 -6.57
CA PHE A 114 -16.44 -0.75 -6.05
C PHE A 114 -16.12 -0.34 -4.61
N THR A 115 -15.62 -1.26 -3.77
CA THR A 115 -15.53 -1.02 -2.32
C THR A 115 -14.12 -0.71 -1.81
N LEU A 116 -13.08 -1.04 -2.58
CA LEU A 116 -11.70 -0.79 -2.17
C LEU A 116 -11.45 0.71 -1.93
N GLN A 117 -10.97 0.99 -0.72
CA GLN A 117 -10.59 2.34 -0.32
C GLN A 117 -9.19 2.68 -0.85
N PRO A 118 -8.92 3.96 -1.16
CA PRO A 118 -7.59 4.38 -1.55
C PRO A 118 -6.54 4.05 -0.47
N TYR A 119 -5.39 3.53 -0.91
CA TYR A 119 -4.21 3.42 -0.05
C TYR A 119 -3.57 4.78 0.17
N THR A 120 -3.11 5.04 1.39
CA THR A 120 -2.33 6.24 1.72
C THR A 120 -0.85 5.88 1.76
N ASP A 121 -0.06 6.47 0.87
CA ASP A 121 1.39 6.36 0.95
C ASP A 121 1.92 7.20 2.12
N HIS A 122 2.46 6.51 3.13
CA HIS A 122 3.00 7.12 4.33
C HIS A 122 4.50 7.47 4.23
N ARG A 123 5.13 7.25 3.08
CA ARG A 123 6.53 7.64 2.86
C ARG A 123 6.68 9.16 2.89
N ILE A 124 7.84 9.62 3.34
CA ILE A 124 8.18 11.04 3.26
C ILE A 124 8.59 11.37 1.83
N MET A 125 7.90 12.33 1.22
CA MET A 125 8.08 12.68 -0.18
C MET A 125 8.43 14.15 -0.35
N LEU A 126 9.36 14.43 -1.27
CA LEU A 126 9.67 15.78 -1.73
C LEU A 126 8.55 16.33 -2.62
N LYS A 127 8.00 15.46 -3.47
CA LYS A 127 6.85 15.70 -4.35
C LYS A 127 6.19 14.36 -4.70
N PRO A 128 4.98 14.35 -5.28
CA PRO A 128 4.32 13.09 -5.66
C PRO A 128 5.26 12.16 -6.45
N GLY A 129 5.47 10.95 -5.95
CA GLY A 129 6.33 9.93 -6.54
C GLY A 129 7.83 10.11 -6.33
N ILE A 130 8.30 11.16 -5.65
CA ILE A 130 9.72 11.34 -5.30
C ILE A 130 9.88 11.33 -3.79
N VAL A 131 10.45 10.24 -3.30
CA VAL A 131 10.76 10.01 -1.89
C VAL A 131 11.89 10.94 -1.45
N ASP A 132 11.74 11.55 -0.27
CA ASP A 132 12.84 12.19 0.44
C ASP A 132 13.62 11.11 1.19
N GLU A 133 14.60 10.51 0.53
CA GLU A 133 15.35 9.37 1.05
C GLU A 133 15.98 9.65 2.43
N SER A 134 16.48 10.87 2.66
CA SER A 134 17.10 11.22 3.94
C SER A 134 16.10 11.22 5.08
N ASN A 135 14.93 11.80 4.89
CA ASN A 135 13.89 11.83 5.92
C ASN A 135 13.13 10.50 6.02
N GLU A 136 12.91 9.81 4.90
CA GLU A 136 12.26 8.49 4.88
C GLU A 136 13.08 7.44 5.60
N GLN A 137 14.42 7.44 5.47
CA GLN A 137 15.28 6.57 6.25
C GLN A 137 15.12 6.79 7.77
N ILE A 138 14.99 8.04 8.20
CA ILE A 138 14.71 8.36 9.62
C ILE A 138 13.35 7.78 10.03
N ARG A 139 12.32 7.92 9.19
CA ARG A 139 10.99 7.35 9.44
C ARG A 139 11.04 5.83 9.59
N GLN A 140 11.74 5.14 8.69
CA GLN A 140 11.90 3.68 8.72
C GLN A 140 12.61 3.19 9.98
N VAL A 141 13.62 3.93 10.46
CA VAL A 141 14.26 3.64 11.75
C VAL A 141 13.28 3.85 12.90
N LEU A 142 12.50 4.94 12.89
CA LEU A 142 11.48 5.21 13.91
C LEU A 142 10.43 4.10 13.97
N LEU A 143 9.98 3.55 12.83
CA LEU A 143 9.00 2.46 12.77
C LEU A 143 9.50 1.16 13.43
N LYS A 144 10.83 0.96 13.48
CA LYS A 144 11.44 -0.18 14.19
C LYS A 144 11.54 0.07 15.70
N GLY A 145 11.41 1.33 16.14
CA GLY A 145 11.38 1.73 17.53
C GLY A 145 12.01 3.10 17.78
N LEU A 146 11.56 3.77 18.84
CA LEU A 146 12.12 5.06 19.27
C LEU A 146 13.35 4.88 20.16
N THR A 147 14.50 5.32 19.66
CA THR A 147 15.77 5.46 20.39
C THR A 147 16.16 6.94 20.53
N THR A 148 17.11 7.24 21.41
CA THR A 148 17.64 8.61 21.53
C THR A 148 18.31 9.09 20.24
N ASP A 149 18.97 8.20 19.50
CA ASP A 149 19.62 8.52 18.23
C ASP A 149 18.60 8.94 17.16
N VAL A 150 17.53 8.15 16.97
CA VAL A 150 16.50 8.50 15.97
C VAL A 150 15.73 9.76 16.40
N ALA A 151 15.45 9.94 17.70
CA ALA A 151 14.84 11.17 18.20
C ALA A 151 15.70 12.41 17.88
N THR A 152 17.01 12.31 18.10
CA THR A 152 17.97 13.39 17.80
C THR A 152 17.98 13.71 16.31
N LYS A 153 18.00 12.68 15.44
CA LYS A 153 17.90 12.86 13.98
C LYS A 153 16.59 13.52 13.57
N ILE A 154 15.46 13.15 14.19
CA ILE A 154 14.16 13.76 13.93
C ILE A 154 14.16 15.24 14.33
N MET A 155 14.66 15.59 15.53
CA MET A 155 14.79 16.99 15.97
C MET A 155 15.62 17.79 14.98
N ALA A 156 16.82 17.28 14.64
CA ALA A 156 17.77 17.94 13.75
C ALA A 156 17.27 18.10 12.30
N SER A 157 16.46 17.15 11.81
CA SER A 157 15.86 17.25 10.46
C SER A 157 14.96 18.46 10.28
N ASN A 158 14.41 18.97 11.39
CA ASN A 158 13.37 19.99 11.41
C ASN A 158 12.18 19.67 10.49
N HIS A 159 11.92 18.38 10.24
CA HIS A 159 10.88 17.94 9.31
C HIS A 159 9.54 17.77 10.03
N LYS A 160 8.52 18.52 9.59
CA LYS A 160 7.20 18.57 10.24
C LYS A 160 6.59 17.19 10.45
N GLN A 161 6.54 16.34 9.41
CA GLN A 161 5.90 15.02 9.52
C GLN A 161 6.66 14.09 10.47
N LEU A 162 8.00 14.13 10.48
CA LEU A 162 8.80 13.30 11.38
C LEU A 162 8.58 13.71 12.84
N GLN A 163 8.57 15.01 13.11
CA GLN A 163 8.28 15.52 14.45
C GLN A 163 6.85 15.22 14.88
N ASP A 164 5.89 15.22 13.95
CA ASP A 164 4.51 14.85 14.24
C ASP A 164 4.39 13.37 14.65
N LEU A 165 5.05 12.48 13.90
CA LEU A 165 5.16 11.05 14.22
C LEU A 165 5.86 10.81 15.55
N LEU A 166 6.93 11.56 15.85
CA LEU A 166 7.61 11.48 17.13
C LEU A 166 6.68 11.82 18.29
N LEU A 167 5.86 12.87 18.17
CA LEU A 167 4.89 13.26 19.20
C LEU A 167 3.78 12.22 19.42
N GLU A 168 3.43 11.46 18.39
CA GLU A 168 2.44 10.39 18.47
C GLU A 168 3.02 9.08 19.04
N HIS A 169 4.33 8.95 19.04
CA HIS A 169 4.99 7.72 19.48
C HIS A 169 4.73 7.42 20.97
N SER A 170 4.38 6.17 21.28
CA SER A 170 4.03 5.71 22.64
C SER A 170 5.19 5.82 23.64
N ALA A 171 6.44 5.82 23.15
CA ALA A 171 7.65 5.96 23.95
C ALA A 171 8.23 7.39 24.01
N VAL A 172 7.60 8.40 23.40
CA VAL A 172 8.13 9.78 23.45
C VAL A 172 8.27 10.26 24.90
N SER A 173 9.41 10.88 25.24
CA SER A 173 9.71 11.36 26.59
C SER A 173 9.22 12.80 26.80
N LYS A 174 9.02 13.19 28.07
CA LYS A 174 8.64 14.57 28.42
C LYS A 174 9.66 15.60 27.90
N THR A 175 10.95 15.29 27.98
CA THR A 175 12.04 16.15 27.50
C THR A 175 11.97 16.40 26.00
N MET A 176 11.70 15.37 25.18
CA MET A 176 11.51 15.51 23.74
C MET A 176 10.29 16.40 23.43
N VAL A 177 9.18 16.20 24.15
CA VAL A 177 7.98 17.02 23.95
C VAL A 177 8.22 18.48 24.35
N GLU A 178 8.94 18.74 25.44
CA GLU A 178 9.33 20.09 25.88
C GLU A 178 10.20 20.79 24.83
N GLU A 179 11.18 20.08 24.25
CA GLU A 179 12.01 20.60 23.17
C GLU A 179 11.16 20.99 21.95
N LEU A 180 10.29 20.09 21.48
CA LEU A 180 9.41 20.37 20.33
C LEU A 180 8.38 21.48 20.61
N ALA A 181 7.99 21.70 21.87
CA ALA A 181 7.12 22.82 22.24
C ALA A 181 7.82 24.18 22.05
N LEU A 182 9.14 24.22 22.18
CA LEU A 182 9.97 25.41 22.02
C LEU A 182 10.41 25.60 20.56
N SER A 183 11.02 24.57 19.96
CA SER A 183 11.76 24.66 18.69
C SER A 183 11.15 23.87 17.53
N GLY A 184 10.00 23.21 17.71
CA GLY A 184 9.39 22.40 16.66
C GLY A 184 9.19 23.15 15.32
N ALA A 185 9.27 22.40 14.23
CA ALA A 185 9.40 22.84 12.83
C ALA A 185 8.35 23.85 12.35
N GLY A 186 7.22 23.92 13.04
CA GLY A 186 6.20 24.93 12.78
C GLY A 186 5.27 25.13 13.96
N LYS A 187 4.42 26.16 13.86
CA LYS A 187 3.41 26.49 14.88
C LYS A 187 2.53 25.29 15.22
N GLY A 188 2.17 24.47 14.22
CA GLY A 188 1.36 23.26 14.43
C GLY A 188 2.04 22.24 15.36
N ILE A 189 3.32 21.92 15.10
CA ILE A 189 4.10 21.00 15.95
C ILE A 189 4.25 21.55 17.36
N ARG A 190 4.66 22.82 17.49
CA ARG A 190 4.82 23.46 18.80
C ARG A 190 3.52 23.45 19.61
N ASN A 191 2.38 23.69 18.96
CA ASN A 191 1.08 23.67 19.61
C ASN A 191 0.67 22.24 20.02
N LYS A 192 0.86 21.25 19.16
CA LYS A 192 0.59 19.83 19.46
C LYS A 192 1.43 19.36 20.66
N ALA A 193 2.72 19.71 20.68
CA ALA A 193 3.62 19.41 21.80
C ALA A 193 3.13 20.05 23.11
N LYS A 194 2.77 21.35 23.10
CA LYS A 194 2.20 22.03 24.29
C LYS A 194 0.92 21.35 24.78
N GLN A 195 0.01 20.99 23.87
CA GLN A 195 -1.21 20.27 24.23
C GLN A 195 -0.88 18.91 24.86
N LEU A 196 0.11 18.19 24.30
CA LEU A 196 0.54 16.90 24.81
C LEU A 196 1.14 17.00 26.21
N LEU A 197 1.91 18.05 26.53
CA LEU A 197 2.43 18.30 27.88
C LEU A 197 1.31 18.47 28.93
N HIS A 198 0.17 19.01 28.54
CA HIS A 198 -1.00 19.16 29.41
C HIS A 198 -1.93 17.93 29.44
N SER A 199 -1.60 16.88 28.69
CA SER A 199 -2.35 15.62 28.70
C SER A 199 -2.07 14.80 29.97
N LYS A 200 -2.95 13.85 30.29
CA LYS A 200 -2.76 12.92 31.42
C LYS A 200 -1.42 12.16 31.37
N ARG A 201 -0.86 11.96 30.17
CA ARG A 201 0.39 11.23 29.96
C ARG A 201 1.60 11.91 30.58
N PHE A 202 1.61 13.24 30.59
CA PHE A 202 2.74 14.04 31.10
C PHE A 202 2.36 14.98 32.25
N LYS A 203 1.08 15.00 32.63
CA LYS A 203 0.60 15.55 33.90
C LYS A 203 1.01 14.62 35.05
N ASN A 204 2.25 14.78 35.47
CA ASN A 204 2.73 14.58 36.83
C ASN A 204 3.42 15.87 37.25
#